data_AF-D3FCY1-F1
#
_entry.id   AF-D3FCY1-F1
#
_cell.length_a   1.000
_cell.length_b   1.000
_cell.length_c   1.000
_cell.angle_alpha   90.00
_cell.angle_beta   90.00
_cell.angle_gamma   90.00
#
_symmetry.space_group_name_H-M   'P 1'
#
loop_
_entity.id
_entity.type
_entity.pdbx_description
1 polymer ?
#
loop_
_entity_poly.entity_id
_entity_poly.type
_entity_poly.pdbx_seq_one_letter_code
_entity_poly.pdbx_strand_id
1 'polypeptide(L)' 'MTGIDQLEYFSRQLEDAAAQLRGGELEPEQAARLVEECARLAGDAANELDRRVRNAADPPAPGQTTLPTDRA' A
#
# COMPACT_ATOMS: atom_id res chain seq x y z
N MET A 1 -15.76 0.90 -5.83
CA MET A 1 -14.74 0.04 -5.19
C MET A 1 -14.57 0.55 -3.77
N THR A 2 -14.93 -0.25 -2.78
CA THR A 2 -14.67 0.09 -1.37
C THR A 2 -13.18 -0.08 -1.08
N GLY A 3 -12.71 0.43 0.05
CA GLY A 3 -11.32 0.24 0.45
C GLY A 3 -10.92 -1.24 0.42
N ILE A 4 -11.68 -2.14 1.05
CA ILE A 4 -11.31 -3.56 1.13
C ILE A 4 -11.04 -4.14 -0.27
N ASP A 5 -11.88 -3.79 -1.26
CA ASP A 5 -11.68 -4.19 -2.66
C ASP A 5 -10.34 -3.71 -3.25
N GLN A 6 -9.83 -2.54 -2.83
CA GLN A 6 -8.57 -1.98 -3.29
C GLN A 6 -7.33 -2.70 -2.71
N LEU A 7 -7.38 -3.13 -1.44
CA LEU A 7 -6.27 -3.91 -0.85
C LEU A 7 -6.23 -5.32 -1.43
N GLU A 8 -7.39 -5.95 -1.60
CA GLU A 8 -7.51 -7.25 -2.27
C GLU A 8 -6.97 -7.18 -3.70
N TYR A 9 -7.28 -6.11 -4.43
CA TYR A 9 -6.70 -5.87 -5.76
C TYR A 9 -5.17 -5.80 -5.72
N PHE A 10 -4.57 -5.03 -4.80
CA PHE A 10 -3.12 -4.96 -4.70
C PHE A 10 -2.47 -6.29 -4.30
N SER A 11 -3.09 -7.05 -3.38
CA SER A 11 -2.60 -8.39 -3.00
C SER A 11 -2.62 -9.34 -4.20
N ARG A 12 -3.71 -9.34 -4.97
CA ARG A 12 -3.84 -10.17 -6.17
C ARG A 12 -2.74 -9.88 -7.20
N GLN A 13 -2.51 -8.60 -7.48
CA GLN A 13 -1.46 -8.17 -8.42
C GLN A 13 -0.06 -8.58 -7.94
N LEU A 14 0.21 -8.50 -6.63
CA LEU A 14 1.47 -8.95 -6.04
C LEU A 14 1.66 -10.47 -6.15
N GLU A 15 0.61 -11.24 -5.89
CA GLU A 15 0.64 -12.70 -6.00
C GLU A 15 0.94 -13.16 -7.44
N ASP A 16 0.29 -12.53 -8.42
CA ASP A 16 0.47 -12.84 -9.84
C ASP A 16 1.89 -12.47 -10.33
N ALA A 17 2.42 -11.32 -9.92
CA ALA A 17 3.79 -10.92 -10.23
C ALA A 17 4.82 -11.84 -9.55
N ALA A 18 4.60 -12.22 -8.29
CA ALA A 18 5.47 -13.15 -7.58
C ALA A 18 5.43 -14.57 -8.18
N ALA A 19 4.27 -15.01 -8.68
CA ALA A 19 4.13 -16.28 -9.38
C ALA A 19 4.96 -16.31 -10.67
N GLN A 20 4.92 -15.21 -11.45
CA GLN A 20 5.74 -15.06 -12.66
C GLN A 20 7.25 -15.08 -12.36
N LEU A 21 7.70 -14.39 -11.30
CA LEU A 21 9.10 -14.44 -10.85
C LEU A 21 9.53 -15.85 -10.46
N ARG A 22 8.70 -16.59 -9.73
CA ARG A 22 8.99 -17.99 -9.35
C ARG A 22 8.97 -18.95 -10.54
N GLY A 23 8.26 -18.61 -11.61
CA GLY A 23 8.24 -19.37 -12.85
C GLY A 23 9.62 -19.47 -13.50
N GLY A 24 10.48 -18.47 -13.31
CA GLY A 24 11.90 -18.53 -13.73
C GLY A 24 12.13 -18.44 -15.25
N GLU A 25 11.08 -18.25 -16.05
CA GLU A 25 11.14 -18.10 -17.51
C GLU A 25 11.32 -16.63 -17.96
N LEU A 26 11.79 -15.77 -17.06
CA LEU A 26 11.95 -14.33 -17.31
C LEU A 26 13.41 -13.99 -17.57
N GLU A 27 13.66 -13.20 -18.60
CA GLU A 27 14.95 -12.57 -18.81
C GLU A 27 15.28 -11.61 -17.63
N PRO A 28 16.57 -11.39 -17.32
CA PRO A 28 16.98 -10.57 -16.17
C PRO A 28 16.33 -9.18 -16.14
N GLU A 29 16.23 -8.49 -17.27
CA GLU A 29 15.59 -7.17 -17.37
C GLU A 29 14.06 -7.22 -17.21
N GLN A 30 13.43 -8.35 -17.51
CA GLN A 30 12.00 -8.56 -17.23
C GLN A 30 11.77 -8.86 -15.76
N ALA A 31 12.61 -9.70 -15.16
CA ALA A 31 12.57 -9.97 -13.73
C ALA A 31 12.79 -8.70 -12.91
N ALA A 32 13.76 -7.85 -13.29
CA ALA A 32 14.04 -6.57 -12.62
C ALA A 32 12.81 -5.64 -12.64
N ARG A 33 12.21 -5.45 -13.82
CA ARG A 33 10.99 -4.63 -13.98
C ARG A 33 9.83 -5.17 -13.15
N LEU A 34 9.67 -6.48 -13.09
CA LEU A 34 8.59 -7.12 -12.33
C LEU A 34 8.82 -6.98 -10.82
N VAL A 35 10.06 -7.04 -10.35
CA VAL A 35 10.42 -6.75 -8.94
C VAL A 35 10.14 -5.28 -8.59
N GLU A 36 10.47 -4.34 -9.47
CA GLU A 36 10.16 -2.91 -9.29
C GLU A 36 8.63 -2.68 -9.21
N GLU A 37 7.86 -3.36 -10.06
CA GLU A 37 6.40 -3.31 -10.01
C GLU A 37 5.85 -3.87 -8.70
N CYS A 38 6.38 -5.00 -8.22
CA CYS A 38 6.04 -5.54 -6.90
C CYS A 38 6.33 -4.52 -5.79
N ALA A 39 7.50 -3.87 -5.81
CA ALA A 39 7.84 -2.87 -4.81
C ALA A 39 6.86 -1.67 -4.83
N ARG A 40 6.45 -1.22 -6.02
CA ARG A 40 5.44 -0.16 -6.17
C ARG A 40 4.08 -0.58 -5.59
N LEU A 41 3.58 -1.76 -5.98
CA LEU A 41 2.29 -2.28 -5.51
C LEU A 41 2.27 -2.47 -3.98
N ALA A 42 3.36 -2.95 -3.39
CA ALA A 42 3.49 -3.08 -1.95
C ALA A 42 3.46 -1.72 -1.24
N GLY A 43 4.12 -0.71 -1.82
CA GLY A 43 4.07 0.66 -1.31
C GLY A 43 2.66 1.26 -1.35
N ASP A 44 1.94 1.06 -2.46
CA ASP A 44 0.56 1.54 -2.62
C ASP A 44 -0.39 0.86 -1.62
N ALA A 45 -0.26 -0.46 -1.44
CA ALA A 45 -1.02 -1.21 -0.45
C ALA A 45 -0.73 -0.75 0.99
N ALA A 46 0.54 -0.54 1.33
CA ALA A 46 0.94 -0.05 2.66
C ALA A 46 0.37 1.34 2.95
N ASN A 47 0.44 2.25 1.98
CA ASN A 47 -0.13 3.60 2.09
C ASN A 47 -1.64 3.56 2.30
N GLU A 48 -2.34 2.71 1.56
CA GLU A 48 -3.78 2.57 1.69
C GLU A 48 -4.18 1.93 3.03
N LEU A 49 -3.45 0.92 3.50
CA LEU A 49 -3.65 0.34 4.82
C LEU A 49 -3.45 1.38 5.93
N ASP A 50 -2.37 2.15 5.86
CA ASP A 50 -2.05 3.18 6.86
C ASP A 50 -3.08 4.33 6.87
N ARG A 51 -3.57 4.76 5.70
CA ARG A 51 -4.71 5.69 5.62
C ARG A 51 -5.94 5.15 6.34
N ARG A 52 -6.22 3.86 6.22
CA ARG A 52 -7.36 3.24 6.92
C ARG A 52 -7.16 3.13 8.40
N VAL A 53 -5.98 2.72 8.86
CA VAL A 53 -5.69 2.67 10.29
C VAL A 53 -5.89 4.04 10.92
N ARG A 54 -5.45 5.11 10.23
CA ARG A 54 -5.68 6.49 10.69
C ARG A 54 -7.14 6.93 10.63
N ASN A 55 -7.90 6.53 9.62
CA ASN A 55 -9.31 6.87 9.49
C ASN A 55 -10.25 6.02 10.37
N ALA A 56 -9.82 4.82 10.76
CA ALA A 56 -10.54 3.91 11.63
C ALA A 56 -10.22 4.15 13.12
N ALA A 57 -9.12 4.84 13.43
CA ALA A 57 -8.91 5.38 14.76
C ALA A 57 -10.03 6.38 15.09
N ASP A 58 -10.66 6.21 16.25
CA ASP A 58 -11.75 7.07 16.73
C ASP A 58 -11.41 8.56 16.57
N PRO A 59 -12.42 9.44 16.34
CA PRO A 59 -12.18 10.87 16.36
C PRO A 59 -11.49 11.24 17.68
N PRO A 60 -10.53 12.20 17.66
CA PRO A 60 -9.83 12.63 18.84
C PRO A 60 -10.84 12.93 19.96
N ALA A 61 -10.66 12.29 21.12
CA ALA A 61 -11.56 12.44 22.25
C ALA A 61 -11.84 13.93 22.53
N PRO A 62 -13.08 14.33 22.88
CA PRO A 62 -13.40 15.73 23.14
C PRO A 62 -12.43 16.31 24.18
N GLY A 63 -11.63 17.29 23.76
CA GLY A 63 -10.51 17.87 24.53
C GLY A 63 -9.14 17.75 23.84
N GLN A 64 -9.00 16.94 22.80
CA GLN A 64 -7.80 16.85 21.95
C GLN A 64 -7.86 17.93 20.84
N THR A 65 -7.80 19.20 21.22
CA THR A 65 -7.53 20.28 20.25
C THR A 65 -6.10 20.13 19.74
N THR A 66 -5.94 19.86 18.45
CA THR A 66 -4.66 19.99 17.74
C THR A 66 -3.99 21.30 18.13
N LEU A 67 -2.77 21.21 18.67
CA LEU A 67 -2.00 22.38 19.08
C LEU A 67 -1.89 23.33 17.88
N PRO A 68 -2.34 24.59 17.99
CA PRO A 68 -2.19 25.53 16.89
C PRO A 68 -0.70 25.69 16.61
N THR A 69 -0.28 25.32 15.39
CA THR A 69 1.07 25.58 14.90
C THR A 69 1.14 27.05 14.52
N ASP A 70 1.13 27.91 15.53
CA ASP A 70 1.50 29.31 15.38
C ASP A 70 3.01 29.39 15.65
N ARG A 71 3.80 29.47 14.57
CA ARG A 71 5.19 29.90 14.66
C ARG A 71 5.23 31.40 14.38
N ALA A 72 5.36 32.17 15.46
CA ALA A 72 5.88 33.53 15.44
C ALA A 72 7.38 33.55 15.12
#